data_AF-A0A7J2NHF6-F1
#
_entry.id   AF-A0A7J2NHF6-F1
#
_cell.length_a   1.000
_cell.length_b   1.000
_cell.length_c   1.000
_cell.angle_alpha   90.00
_cell.angle_beta   90.00
_cell.angle_gamma   90.00
#
_symmetry.space_group_name_H-M   'P 1'
#
loop_
_entity.id
_entity.type
_entity.pdbx_description
1 polymer ?
#
loop_
_entity_poly.entity_id
_entity_poly.type
_entity_poly.pdbx_seq_one_letter_code
_entity_poly.pdbx_strand_id
1 'polypeptide(L)'
;MMLMEEKDESRPYICKCRDKGKNNGIKRIGLIVLIGAIVLILCLSAISIVNPNSKTSPSKYTYISRGPILIDGDAAFTPANGVTGGSGAPGDPYIINNWDIQASTAHAIEILNTSAYFVIRNCYLHDGGVNYNGISFYNVQNGIIEYNVIPNGSDAKLIFHLK
;
A
#
# COMPACT_ATOMS: atom_id res chain seq x y z
N MET A 1 -3.07 107.97 -32.09
CA MET A 1 -4.05 106.91 -31.81
C MET A 1 -3.38 105.94 -30.87
N MET A 2 -3.76 106.04 -29.60
CA MET A 2 -3.30 105.26 -28.44
C MET A 2 -4.00 103.91 -28.46
N LEU A 3 -3.28 102.81 -28.22
CA LEU A 3 -3.70 101.58 -27.53
C LEU A 3 -2.39 100.90 -27.09
N MET A 4 -1.86 101.09 -25.86
CA MET A 4 -2.18 100.35 -24.64
C MET A 4 -2.61 98.89 -24.88
N GLU A 5 -1.67 97.96 -24.70
CA GLU A 5 -1.99 96.55 -24.45
C GLU A 5 -1.56 96.21 -23.01
N GLU A 6 -2.53 95.66 -22.29
CA GLU A 6 -2.68 95.51 -20.85
C GLU A 6 -1.82 94.36 -20.29
N LYS A 7 -1.27 94.52 -19.07
CA LYS A 7 -0.60 93.44 -18.34
C LYS A 7 -1.65 92.40 -17.90
N ASP A 8 -1.68 91.25 -18.56
CA ASP A 8 -2.49 90.09 -18.15
C ASP A 8 -1.88 89.42 -16.90
N GLU A 9 -2.27 89.92 -15.73
CA GLU A 9 -1.98 89.34 -14.41
C GLU A 9 -3.14 88.44 -13.92
N SER A 10 -3.85 87.76 -14.85
CA SER A 10 -5.08 87.02 -14.54
C SER A 10 -5.01 85.51 -14.78
N ARG A 11 -3.83 84.92 -15.02
CA ARG A 11 -3.71 83.46 -15.20
C ARG A 11 -3.60 82.74 -13.86
N PRO A 12 -4.62 81.98 -13.42
CA PRO A 12 -4.51 81.20 -12.20
C PRO A 12 -3.46 80.10 -12.40
N TYR A 13 -2.56 79.94 -11.43
CA TYR A 13 -1.62 78.82 -11.39
C TYR A 13 -2.41 77.53 -11.18
N ILE A 14 -2.79 76.83 -12.26
CA ILE A 14 -3.44 75.53 -12.16
C ILE A 14 -2.39 74.50 -11.77
N CYS A 15 -2.32 74.19 -10.47
CA CYS A 15 -1.59 73.04 -9.98
C CYS A 15 -2.29 71.76 -10.46
N LYS A 16 -1.76 71.12 -11.51
CA LYS A 16 -2.17 69.75 -11.88
C LYS A 16 -1.68 68.79 -10.79
N CYS A 17 -2.56 68.41 -9.86
CA CYS A 17 -2.31 67.27 -8.99
C CYS A 17 -2.21 66.02 -9.87
N ARG A 18 -1.00 65.47 -10.01
CA ARG A 18 -0.76 64.21 -10.73
C ARG A 18 -1.32 63.07 -9.88
N ASP A 19 -2.53 62.61 -10.22
CA ASP A 19 -3.17 61.46 -9.59
C ASP A 19 -2.30 60.22 -9.80
N LYS A 20 -1.56 59.82 -8.75
CA LYS A 20 -0.73 58.62 -8.75
C LYS A 20 -1.67 57.43 -8.60
N GLY A 21 -2.05 56.85 -9.73
CA GLY A 21 -3.03 55.79 -9.87
C GLY A 21 -2.99 54.70 -8.78
N LYS A 22 -4.03 54.71 -7.93
CA LYS A 22 -4.41 53.63 -6.99
C LYS A 22 -4.62 52.26 -7.67
N ASN A 23 -4.76 52.24 -8.99
CA ASN A 23 -5.08 51.05 -9.79
C ASN A 23 -3.99 49.96 -9.73
N ASN A 24 -2.75 50.31 -9.42
CA ASN A 24 -1.64 49.35 -9.41
C ASN A 24 -1.62 48.49 -8.13
N GLY A 25 -2.16 49.00 -7.01
CA GLY A 25 -2.25 48.25 -5.75
C GLY A 25 -3.33 47.17 -5.80
N ILE A 26 -4.52 47.51 -6.28
CA ILE A 26 -5.67 46.59 -6.39
C ILE A 26 -5.35 45.43 -7.36
N LYS A 27 -4.66 45.72 -8.47
CA LYS A 27 -4.20 44.69 -9.43
C LYS A 27 -3.17 43.73 -8.82
N ARG A 28 -2.26 44.23 -7.98
CA ARG A 28 -1.25 43.42 -7.28
C ARG A 28 -1.86 42.55 -6.17
N ILE A 29 -2.80 43.11 -5.40
CA ILE A 29 -3.55 42.36 -4.37
C ILE A 29 -4.38 41.25 -5.03
N GLY A 30 -5.09 41.56 -6.13
CA GLY A 30 -5.85 40.57 -6.89
C GLY A 30 -4.98 39.43 -7.43
N LEU A 31 -3.77 39.74 -7.91
CA LEU A 31 -2.83 38.73 -8.40
C LEU A 31 -2.31 37.82 -7.27
N ILE A 32 -2.00 38.38 -6.09
CA ILE A 32 -1.54 37.59 -4.93
C ILE A 32 -2.66 36.68 -4.42
N VAL A 33 -3.89 37.16 -4.36
CA VAL A 33 -5.06 36.37 -3.95
C VAL A 33 -5.33 35.24 -4.95
N LEU A 34 -5.21 35.51 -6.25
CA LEU A 34 -5.38 34.49 -7.30
C LEU A 34 -4.30 33.40 -7.23
N ILE A 35 -3.02 33.79 -7.06
CA ILE A 35 -1.91 32.83 -6.90
C ILE A 35 -2.10 31.99 -5.64
N GLY A 36 -2.49 32.61 -4.52
CA GLY A 36 -2.77 31.90 -3.27
C GLY A 36 -3.92 30.89 -3.40
N ALA A 37 -5.00 31.26 -4.09
CA ALA A 37 -6.12 30.35 -4.35
C ALA A 37 -5.72 29.17 -5.23
N ILE A 38 -4.89 29.39 -6.26
CA ILE A 38 -4.39 28.31 -7.13
C ILE A 38 -3.46 27.35 -6.37
N VAL A 39 -2.56 27.87 -5.53
CA VAL A 39 -1.68 27.04 -4.69
C VAL A 39 -2.48 26.21 -3.69
N LEU A 40 -3.54 26.79 -3.09
CA LEU A 40 -4.42 26.08 -2.18
C LEU A 40 -5.16 24.93 -2.88
N ILE A 41 -5.69 25.17 -4.09
CA ILE A 41 -6.38 24.15 -4.91
C ILE A 41 -5.42 23.01 -5.31
N LEU A 42 -4.17 23.32 -5.64
CA LEU A 42 -3.15 22.31 -5.94
C LEU A 42 -2.79 21.47 -4.70
N CYS A 43 -2.67 22.09 -3.52
CA CYS A 43 -2.46 21.38 -2.26
C CYS A 43 -3.64 20.48 -1.87
N LEU A 44 -4.88 20.91 -2.13
CA LEU A 44 -6.08 20.11 -1.88
C LEU A 44 -6.14 18.86 -2.78
N SER A 45 -5.64 18.95 -4.02
CA SER A 45 -5.58 17.79 -4.95
C SER A 45 -4.56 16.72 -4.56
N ALA A 46 -3.54 17.08 -3.76
CA ALA A 46 -2.56 16.13 -3.21
C ALA A 46 -3.14 15.28 -2.07
N ILE A 47 -4.30 15.66 -1.52
CA ILE A 47 -5.07 14.86 -0.56
C ILE A 47 -5.90 13.84 -1.36
N SER A 48 -5.21 12.97 -2.09
CA SER A 48 -5.84 11.80 -2.66
C SER A 48 -6.30 10.88 -1.53
N ILE A 49 -7.53 10.41 -1.67
CA ILE A 49 -8.31 9.62 -0.74
C ILE A 49 -7.57 8.32 -0.39
N VAL A 50 -6.81 8.32 0.71
CA VAL A 50 -6.50 7.08 1.44
C VAL A 50 -7.75 6.74 2.23
N ASN A 51 -8.66 5.99 1.60
CA ASN A 51 -9.82 5.42 2.29
C ASN A 51 -9.28 4.31 3.21
N PRO A 52 -9.28 4.44 4.55
CA PRO A 52 -8.79 3.37 5.44
C PRO A 52 -9.67 2.12 5.41
N ASN A 53 -10.79 2.17 4.68
CA ASN A 53 -11.76 1.10 4.52
C ASN A 53 -11.66 0.36 3.17
N SER A 54 -10.55 0.45 2.43
CA SER A 54 -10.26 -0.59 1.45
C SER A 54 -9.97 -1.89 2.21
N LYS A 55 -11.02 -2.57 2.65
CA LYS A 55 -11.00 -4.02 2.80
C LYS A 55 -10.71 -4.51 1.40
N THR A 56 -9.43 -4.72 1.10
CA THR A 56 -9.01 -5.56 0.00
C THR A 56 -9.73 -6.88 0.26
N SER A 57 -10.88 -7.07 -0.42
CA SER A 57 -11.45 -8.39 -0.59
C SER A 57 -10.27 -9.24 -1.03
N PRO A 58 -9.92 -10.33 -0.33
CA PRO A 58 -8.84 -11.19 -0.77
C PRO A 58 -9.13 -11.44 -2.25
N SER A 59 -8.18 -11.06 -3.10
CA SER A 59 -8.24 -11.38 -4.53
C SER A 59 -8.65 -12.84 -4.58
N LYS A 60 -9.69 -13.16 -5.37
CA LYS A 60 -10.18 -14.52 -5.51
C LYS A 60 -9.06 -15.34 -6.14
N TYR A 61 -8.13 -15.81 -5.32
CA TYR A 61 -7.07 -16.70 -5.72
C TYR A 61 -7.76 -17.95 -6.22
N THR A 62 -7.45 -18.37 -7.45
CA THR A 62 -7.80 -19.70 -7.91
C THR A 62 -6.84 -20.65 -7.24
N TYR A 63 -7.29 -21.27 -6.15
CA TYR A 63 -6.54 -22.31 -5.49
C TYR A 63 -6.60 -23.61 -6.29
N ILE A 64 -5.53 -24.40 -6.24
CA ILE A 64 -5.47 -25.73 -6.83
C ILE A 64 -5.60 -26.74 -5.69
N SER A 65 -6.56 -27.66 -5.80
CA SER A 65 -6.77 -28.69 -4.78
C SER A 65 -5.64 -29.71 -4.78
N ARG A 66 -5.15 -30.06 -3.59
CA ARG A 66 -4.19 -31.14 -3.37
C ARG A 66 -4.31 -31.74 -1.97
N GLY A 67 -3.63 -32.88 -1.78
CA GLY A 67 -3.47 -33.49 -0.46
C GLY A 67 -2.47 -32.74 0.43
N PRO A 68 -2.38 -33.14 1.71
CA PRO A 68 -1.44 -32.60 2.69
C PRO A 68 0.01 -32.52 2.20
N ILE A 69 0.74 -31.51 2.68
CA ILE A 69 2.15 -31.29 2.39
C ILE A 69 2.98 -31.62 3.62
N LEU A 70 3.96 -32.51 3.45
CA LEU A 70 5.00 -32.80 4.43
C LEU A 70 6.35 -32.46 3.83
N ILE A 71 7.11 -31.63 4.53
CA ILE A 71 8.51 -31.31 4.25
C ILE A 71 9.34 -31.74 5.45
N ASP A 72 10.15 -32.78 5.31
CA ASP A 72 11.10 -33.21 6.34
C ASP A 72 12.53 -33.04 5.82
N GLY A 73 13.19 -31.98 6.29
CA GLY A 73 14.53 -31.59 5.86
C GLY A 73 14.57 -30.76 4.58
N ASP A 74 15.69 -30.05 4.38
CA ASP A 74 15.91 -29.11 3.27
C ASP A 74 15.73 -29.75 1.88
N ALA A 75 16.04 -31.05 1.73
CA ALA A 75 15.92 -31.78 0.47
C ALA A 75 14.48 -32.14 0.09
N ALA A 76 13.54 -32.08 1.05
CA ALA A 76 12.13 -32.40 0.80
C ALA A 76 11.37 -31.26 0.13
N PHE A 77 11.97 -30.07 0.00
CA PHE A 77 11.41 -28.96 -0.76
C PHE A 77 11.48 -29.21 -2.27
N THR A 78 10.52 -30.00 -2.75
CA THR A 78 10.40 -30.41 -4.15
C THR A 78 9.03 -30.02 -4.73
N PRO A 79 8.91 -29.92 -6.06
CA PRO A 79 7.61 -29.69 -6.70
C PRO A 79 6.55 -30.74 -6.36
N ALA A 80 6.97 -32.00 -6.21
CA ALA A 80 6.08 -33.09 -5.78
C ALA A 80 5.48 -32.80 -4.39
N ASN A 81 6.29 -32.26 -3.48
CA ASN A 81 5.87 -31.88 -2.14
C ASN A 81 5.24 -30.47 -2.06
N GLY A 82 4.84 -29.89 -3.20
CA GLY A 82 4.06 -28.66 -3.22
C GLY A 82 4.84 -27.36 -3.20
N VAL A 83 6.15 -27.43 -3.42
CA VAL A 83 6.92 -26.25 -3.78
C VAL A 83 6.53 -25.79 -5.19
N THR A 84 6.25 -24.50 -5.33
CA THR A 84 5.81 -23.90 -6.60
C THR A 84 6.88 -23.00 -7.22
N GLY A 85 7.98 -22.72 -6.52
CA GLY A 85 9.12 -21.93 -7.01
C GLY A 85 10.03 -21.45 -5.88
N GLY A 86 10.82 -20.39 -6.10
CA GLY A 86 11.51 -19.58 -5.07
C GLY A 86 11.47 -18.09 -5.43
N SER A 87 11.43 -17.08 -4.52
CA SER A 87 12.44 -16.64 -3.50
C SER A 87 11.92 -16.26 -2.10
N GLY A 88 11.83 -17.21 -1.20
CA GLY A 88 11.84 -16.95 0.24
C GLY A 88 13.21 -16.56 0.80
N ALA A 89 13.96 -15.66 0.14
CA ALA A 89 15.44 -15.49 0.12
C ALA A 89 16.28 -15.83 1.38
N PRO A 90 17.48 -16.45 1.20
CA PRO A 90 18.64 -15.55 1.06
C PRO A 90 19.31 -15.63 -0.30
N GLY A 91 19.16 -16.72 -1.04
CA GLY A 91 19.64 -16.84 -2.42
C GLY A 91 18.48 -16.79 -3.41
N ASP A 92 17.61 -17.79 -3.37
CA ASP A 92 16.28 -17.79 -4.00
C ASP A 92 15.45 -19.05 -3.58
N PRO A 93 15.09 -19.21 -2.29
CA PRO A 93 14.58 -20.48 -1.74
C PRO A 93 13.04 -20.50 -1.71
N TYR A 94 12.46 -21.50 -1.09
CA TYR A 94 11.22 -22.11 -1.58
C TYR A 94 9.93 -21.33 -1.29
N ILE A 95 9.01 -21.33 -2.25
CA ILE A 95 7.65 -20.83 -2.12
C ILE A 95 6.69 -22.02 -2.21
N ILE A 96 5.76 -22.10 -1.26
CA ILE A 96 4.58 -22.95 -1.30
C ILE A 96 3.39 -22.01 -1.42
N ASN A 97 2.69 -22.01 -2.56
CA ASN A 97 1.57 -21.08 -2.76
C ASN A 97 0.39 -21.63 -3.55
N ASN A 98 -0.73 -20.91 -3.44
CA ASN A 98 -1.94 -21.09 -4.25
C ASN A 98 -2.57 -22.49 -4.13
N TRP A 99 -2.38 -23.16 -2.98
CA TRP A 99 -2.96 -24.46 -2.70
C TRP A 99 -4.26 -24.38 -1.92
N ASP A 100 -5.18 -25.29 -2.24
CA ASP A 100 -6.35 -25.64 -1.43
C ASP A 100 -6.10 -27.02 -0.81
N ILE A 101 -6.00 -27.07 0.52
CA ILE A 101 -5.59 -28.26 1.25
C ILE A 101 -6.59 -28.56 2.37
N GLN A 102 -7.13 -29.77 2.32
CA GLN A 102 -7.99 -30.33 3.34
C GLN A 102 -7.16 -31.05 4.42
N ALA A 103 -7.21 -30.56 5.66
CA ALA A 103 -6.48 -31.11 6.83
C ALA A 103 -7.25 -32.22 7.57
N SER A 104 -8.01 -33.06 6.85
CA SER A 104 -8.89 -34.06 7.46
C SER A 104 -8.19 -35.38 7.83
N THR A 105 -7.02 -35.64 7.26
CA THR A 105 -6.26 -36.89 7.44
C THR A 105 -4.87 -36.70 8.03
N ALA A 106 -4.33 -35.48 7.96
CA ALA A 106 -3.04 -35.06 8.49
C ALA A 106 -3.01 -33.53 8.64
N HIS A 107 -1.95 -32.97 9.22
CA HIS A 107 -1.67 -31.54 9.16
C HIS A 107 -1.66 -31.08 7.69
N ALA A 108 -2.34 -29.97 7.34
CA ALA A 108 -2.39 -29.54 5.93
C ALA A 108 -1.00 -29.17 5.38
N ILE A 109 -0.22 -28.41 6.14
CA ILE A 109 1.19 -28.16 5.85
C ILE A 109 2.01 -28.43 7.09
N GLU A 110 2.87 -29.44 7.03
CA GLU A 110 3.82 -29.80 8.07
C GLU A 110 5.24 -29.65 7.56
N ILE A 111 6.05 -28.86 8.29
CA ILE A 111 7.45 -28.63 7.97
C ILE A 111 8.30 -28.99 9.19
N LEU A 112 9.28 -29.86 8.98
CA LEU A 112 10.12 -30.47 9.99
C LEU A 112 11.59 -30.29 9.60
N ASN A 113 12.45 -30.07 10.60
CA ASN A 113 13.90 -30.23 10.50
C ASN A 113 14.58 -29.45 9.35
N THR A 114 14.15 -28.23 9.07
CA THR A 114 14.71 -27.39 8.00
C THR A 114 15.40 -26.15 8.55
N SER A 115 16.51 -25.80 7.91
CA SER A 115 17.17 -24.50 8.07
C SER A 115 17.05 -23.63 6.82
N ALA A 116 16.63 -24.23 5.69
CA ALA A 116 16.33 -23.50 4.47
C ALA A 116 15.23 -22.46 4.69
N TYR A 117 15.32 -21.35 3.98
CA TYR A 117 14.28 -20.33 4.06
C TYR A 117 13.12 -20.69 3.14
N PHE A 118 11.91 -20.33 3.54
CA PHE A 118 10.73 -20.61 2.73
C PHE A 118 9.59 -19.64 3.05
N VAL A 119 8.65 -19.52 2.10
CA VAL A 119 7.42 -18.73 2.26
C VAL A 119 6.23 -19.62 1.96
N ILE A 120 5.30 -19.73 2.91
CA ILE A 120 3.96 -20.28 2.68
C ILE A 120 3.02 -19.11 2.44
N ARG A 121 2.44 -19.01 1.25
CA ARG A 121 1.54 -17.89 0.94
C ARG A 121 0.33 -18.22 0.09
N ASN A 122 -0.76 -17.48 0.27
CA ASN A 122 -1.97 -17.62 -0.53
C ASN A 122 -2.49 -19.08 -0.56
N CYS A 123 -2.44 -19.79 0.55
CA CYS A 123 -3.06 -21.11 0.68
C CYS A 123 -4.39 -21.03 1.43
N TYR A 124 -5.36 -21.85 1.02
CA TYR A 124 -6.61 -22.08 1.73
C TYR A 124 -6.52 -23.43 2.44
N LEU A 125 -6.55 -23.40 3.77
CA LEU A 125 -6.35 -24.59 4.61
C LEU A 125 -7.62 -24.81 5.43
N HIS A 126 -8.34 -25.90 5.20
CA HIS A 126 -9.67 -26.11 5.78
C HIS A 126 -9.88 -27.56 6.26
N ASP A 127 -11.00 -27.79 6.96
CA ASP A 127 -11.40 -29.09 7.53
C ASP A 127 -10.32 -29.79 8.36
N GLY A 128 -9.48 -28.99 9.05
CA GLY A 128 -8.67 -29.48 10.15
C GLY A 128 -9.56 -29.98 11.29
N GLY A 129 -9.08 -31.00 12.00
CA GLY A 129 -9.70 -31.55 13.20
C GLY A 129 -8.85 -31.30 14.45
N VAL A 130 -9.31 -31.78 15.60
CA VAL A 130 -8.61 -31.63 16.91
C VAL A 130 -7.15 -32.11 16.89
N ASN A 131 -6.84 -33.10 16.04
CA ASN A 131 -5.51 -33.71 15.93
C ASN A 131 -4.68 -33.15 14.77
N TYR A 132 -5.27 -32.36 13.87
CA TYR A 132 -4.64 -31.91 12.62
C TYR A 132 -4.71 -30.40 12.47
N ASN A 133 -3.53 -29.83 12.31
CA ASN A 133 -3.32 -28.38 12.23
C ASN A 133 -3.35 -27.93 10.78
N GLY A 134 -3.66 -26.65 10.55
CA GLY A 134 -3.49 -26.04 9.23
C GLY A 134 -2.02 -25.96 8.86
N ILE A 135 -1.21 -25.39 9.75
CA ILE A 135 0.24 -25.30 9.58
C ILE A 135 0.93 -25.71 10.88
N SER A 136 1.87 -26.65 10.79
CA SER A 136 2.65 -27.17 11.93
C SER A 136 4.14 -27.12 11.64
N PHE A 137 4.91 -26.47 12.51
CA PHE A 137 6.37 -26.44 12.43
C PHE A 137 7.03 -27.13 13.62
N TYR A 138 8.08 -27.91 13.33
CA TYR A 138 8.93 -28.54 14.34
C TYR A 138 10.40 -28.46 13.93
N ASN A 139 11.25 -27.86 14.78
CA ASN A 139 12.67 -27.68 14.49
C ASN A 139 12.91 -26.98 13.13
N VAL A 140 12.27 -25.82 12.96
CA VAL A 140 12.23 -25.05 11.72
C VAL A 140 12.83 -23.67 11.95
N GLN A 141 13.62 -23.20 11.00
CA GLN A 141 14.13 -21.82 10.95
C GLN A 141 13.72 -21.15 9.64
N ASN A 142 13.75 -19.82 9.62
CA ASN A 142 13.66 -19.00 8.40
C ASN A 142 12.36 -19.15 7.56
N GLY A 143 11.26 -19.53 8.20
CA GLY A 143 9.94 -19.64 7.57
C GLY A 143 9.10 -18.36 7.67
N ILE A 144 8.45 -17.98 6.58
CA ILE A 144 7.50 -16.86 6.51
C ILE A 144 6.12 -17.38 6.14
N ILE A 145 5.07 -16.85 6.79
CA ILE A 145 3.66 -17.21 6.54
C ILE A 145 2.90 -15.93 6.17
N GLU A 146 2.34 -15.88 4.96
CA GLU A 146 1.70 -14.67 4.42
C GLU A 146 0.37 -14.97 3.72
N TYR A 147 -0.67 -14.17 3.94
CA TYR A 147 -1.91 -14.22 3.15
C TYR A 147 -2.59 -15.62 3.06
N ASN A 148 -2.38 -16.49 4.04
CA ASN A 148 -3.05 -17.77 4.13
C ASN A 148 -4.43 -17.59 4.80
N VAL A 149 -5.39 -18.40 4.37
CA VAL A 149 -6.76 -18.37 4.88
C VAL A 149 -7.05 -19.69 5.58
N ILE A 150 -7.34 -19.59 6.88
CA ILE A 150 -7.86 -20.69 7.70
C ILE A 150 -9.27 -20.26 8.12
N PRO A 151 -10.35 -20.85 7.56
CA PRO A 151 -11.71 -20.38 7.78
C PRO A 151 -12.17 -20.61 9.22
N ASN A 152 -12.94 -19.66 9.76
CA ASN A 152 -13.58 -19.78 11.07
C ASN A 152 -14.48 -21.04 11.09
N GLY A 153 -14.31 -21.88 12.11
CA GLY A 153 -15.03 -23.16 12.22
C GLY A 153 -14.27 -24.37 11.66
N SER A 154 -13.10 -24.17 11.05
CA SER A 154 -12.12 -25.25 10.92
C SER A 154 -11.38 -25.42 12.26
N ASP A 155 -11.11 -26.66 12.70
CA ASP A 155 -10.24 -26.88 13.87
C ASP A 155 -8.75 -26.68 13.52
N ALA A 156 -8.45 -26.30 12.28
CA ALA A 156 -7.12 -26.00 11.80
C ALA A 156 -6.51 -24.84 12.58
N LYS A 157 -5.34 -25.09 13.16
CA LYS A 157 -4.55 -24.10 13.91
C LYS A 157 -3.20 -23.86 13.26
N LEU A 158 -2.56 -22.76 13.63
CA LEU A 158 -1.14 -22.51 13.39
C LEU A 158 -0.38 -22.82 14.68
N ILE A 159 0.52 -23.81 14.64
CA ILE A 159 1.33 -24.20 15.81
C ILE A 159 2.82 -24.13 15.48
N PHE A 160 3.57 -23.45 16.34
CA PHE A 160 5.03 -23.39 16.30
C PHE A 160 5.60 -24.17 17.47
N HIS A 161 6.29 -25.28 17.20
CA HIS A 161 7.11 -25.95 18.22
C HIS A 161 8.53 -25.39 18.13
N LEU A 162 8.78 -24.35 18.92
CA LEU A 162 10.12 -23.80 19.14
C LEU A 162 10.84 -24.70 20.16
N LYS A 163 12.04 -25.17 19.83
CA LYS A 163 12.98 -25.75 20.79
C LYS A 163 14.07 -24.74 21.10
#